data_AF-A0A9E4MCH4-F1
#
_entry.id   AF-A0A9E4MCH4-F1
#
_cell.length_a   1.000
_cell.length_b   1.000
_cell.length_c   1.000
_cell.angle_alpha   90.00
_cell.angle_beta   90.00
_cell.angle_gamma   90.00
#
_symmetry.space_group_name_H-M   'P 1'
#
loop_
_entity.id
_entity.type
_entity.pdbx_description
1 polymer ?
#
loop_
_entity_poly.entity_id
_entity_poly.type
_entity_poly.pdbx_seq_one_letter_code
_entity_poly.pdbx_strand_id
1 'polypeptide(L)'
;MTTLHTMARGGLLAAAAALLAASAAAQEVALEPIGEIPGPVELVRVRGDHAYVSGGHTFTIYDVSDPSSPIARGSHTFPQEIWGFRLTEDRAYVGANFFGLGILDISDPDAPVLLGQHKTLGQTKIGDVASGKVGIIDHMEGFVLIDVSDETAPAGIGSFFLDGYARDVVTAGTIAYATDSPSGLYVFDLSRSGMPEPVGVIHAPAAPRDIEVSVGTGSRPTLIVGAGGGDLQVYDVSDPAAPSKLSSFETPGRATRVSLDGHHAYVADTEAGVQVVDLSDPANPTLAGAYATPRPARDVSADGSLVLVVVGDSEREGHDRWVMILGR
;
A
#
# COMPACT_ATOMS: atom_id res chain seq x y z
N MET A 1 44.78 79.49 17.55
CA MET A 1 44.81 78.94 16.18
C MET A 1 44.77 77.42 16.34
N THR A 2 43.56 76.83 16.41
CA THR A 2 42.93 76.02 15.33
C THR A 2 43.77 74.78 15.02
N THR A 3 43.33 73.54 15.30
CA THR A 3 42.06 72.91 14.88
C THR A 3 41.59 71.79 15.82
N LEU A 4 40.27 71.71 16.01
CA LEU A 4 39.52 70.69 16.75
C LEU A 4 39.67 69.28 16.14
N HIS A 5 39.72 68.25 17.00
CA HIS A 5 39.40 66.87 16.65
C HIS A 5 38.01 66.52 17.18
N THR A 6 37.13 66.12 16.27
CA THR A 6 35.71 65.84 16.49
C THR A 6 35.51 64.36 16.88
N MET A 7 34.67 64.12 17.89
CA MET A 7 34.15 62.80 18.28
C MET A 7 33.20 62.22 17.23
N ALA A 8 33.12 60.88 17.13
CA ALA A 8 31.86 60.10 17.08
C ALA A 8 32.15 58.58 17.02
N ARG A 9 31.64 57.81 18.00
CA ARG A 9 30.61 56.75 17.90
C ARG A 9 30.94 55.65 16.87
N GLY A 10 31.13 54.39 17.24
CA GLY A 10 30.14 53.53 17.91
C GLY A 10 29.61 52.54 16.88
N GLY A 11 29.82 51.24 17.09
CA GLY A 11 29.31 50.21 16.17
C GLY A 11 29.80 48.81 16.53
N LEU A 12 29.05 48.12 17.39
CA LEU A 12 29.07 46.66 17.47
C LEU A 12 28.72 46.12 16.08
N LEU A 13 29.63 45.37 15.44
CA LEU A 13 29.23 44.50 14.33
C LEU A 13 28.50 43.29 14.92
N ALA A 14 27.17 43.32 14.86
CA ALA A 14 26.36 42.13 14.97
C ALA A 14 26.46 41.36 13.65
N ALA A 15 27.13 40.21 13.67
CA ALA A 15 27.10 39.26 12.59
C ALA A 15 25.72 38.58 12.57
N ALA A 16 24.82 39.07 11.73
CA ALA A 16 23.59 38.36 11.38
C ALA A 16 23.96 37.26 10.37
N ALA A 17 24.09 36.02 10.86
CA ALA A 17 24.11 34.84 10.02
C ALA A 17 22.70 34.62 9.48
N ALA A 18 22.47 34.98 8.22
CA ALA A 18 21.28 34.57 7.51
C ALA A 18 21.40 33.06 7.19
N LEU A 19 20.71 32.21 7.95
CA LEU A 19 20.44 30.85 7.51
C LEU A 19 19.47 30.94 6.32
N LEU A 20 19.99 30.72 5.12
CA LEU A 20 19.18 30.35 3.97
C LEU A 20 18.68 28.92 4.21
N ALA A 21 17.43 28.78 4.65
CA ALA A 21 16.70 27.55 4.45
C ALA A 21 16.44 27.43 2.94
N ALA A 22 17.30 26.66 2.26
CA ALA A 22 16.93 26.16 0.95
C ALA A 22 15.77 25.18 1.17
N SER A 23 14.54 25.58 0.82
CA SER A 23 13.51 24.59 0.58
C SER A 23 14.04 23.70 -0.54
N ALA A 24 14.28 22.42 -0.26
CA ALA A 24 14.40 21.45 -1.34
C ALA A 24 13.13 21.62 -2.18
N ALA A 25 13.26 22.06 -3.42
CA ALA A 25 12.13 22.00 -4.34
C ALA A 25 11.71 20.53 -4.39
N ALA A 26 10.45 20.25 -4.09
CA ALA A 26 9.90 18.90 -4.23
C ALA A 26 10.28 18.42 -5.63
N GLN A 27 10.99 17.29 -5.71
CA GLN A 27 11.44 16.79 -7.00
C GLN A 27 10.21 16.30 -7.76
N GLU A 28 9.90 16.98 -8.87
CA GLU A 28 8.75 16.63 -9.68
C GLU A 28 8.91 15.23 -10.27
N VAL A 29 7.93 14.35 -10.06
CA VAL A 29 7.90 13.00 -10.61
C VAL A 29 7.08 13.02 -11.88
N ALA A 30 7.76 12.89 -13.02
CA ALA A 30 7.12 12.73 -14.32
C ALA A 30 6.76 11.25 -14.53
N LEU A 31 5.61 11.01 -15.15
CA LEU A 31 5.16 9.68 -15.54
C LEU A 31 4.85 9.68 -17.04
N GLU A 32 5.28 8.63 -17.74
CA GLU A 32 5.00 8.46 -19.17
C GLU A 32 4.53 7.03 -19.49
N PRO A 33 3.56 6.84 -20.40
CA PRO A 33 3.10 5.51 -20.79
C PRO A 33 4.13 4.80 -21.65
N ILE A 34 4.54 3.61 -21.21
CA ILE A 34 5.59 2.82 -21.88
C ILE A 34 5.13 1.43 -22.30
N GLY A 35 3.92 0.99 -21.89
CA GLY A 35 3.32 -0.24 -22.37
C GLY A 35 2.04 -0.61 -21.62
N GLU A 36 1.57 -1.84 -21.83
CA GLU A 36 0.30 -2.32 -21.29
C GLU A 36 0.27 -3.84 -21.07
N ILE A 37 -0.52 -4.28 -20.08
CA ILE A 37 -0.91 -5.68 -19.91
C ILE A 37 -2.40 -5.81 -20.26
N PRO A 38 -2.78 -6.68 -21.22
CA PRO A 38 -4.16 -6.80 -21.65
C PRO A 38 -5.07 -7.34 -20.54
N GLY A 39 -6.32 -6.87 -20.55
CA GLY A 39 -7.36 -7.25 -19.62
C GLY A 39 -8.02 -8.62 -19.85
N PRO A 40 -8.92 -9.04 -18.94
CA PRO A 40 -9.38 -8.30 -17.76
C PRO A 40 -8.41 -8.41 -16.56
N VAL A 41 -8.11 -7.28 -15.92
CA VAL A 41 -7.29 -7.21 -14.70
C VAL A 41 -7.99 -6.40 -13.61
N GLU A 42 -8.02 -6.93 -12.39
CA GLU A 42 -8.62 -6.31 -11.21
C GLU A 42 -7.58 -5.74 -10.24
N LEU A 43 -6.47 -6.45 -10.06
CA LEU A 43 -5.38 -6.06 -9.17
C LEU A 43 -4.04 -6.29 -9.85
N VAL A 44 -3.06 -5.45 -9.50
CA VAL A 44 -1.69 -5.54 -10.01
C VAL A 44 -0.67 -5.30 -8.91
N ARG A 45 0.39 -6.10 -8.86
CA ARG A 45 1.59 -5.83 -8.07
C ARG A 45 2.82 -5.97 -8.96
N VAL A 46 3.78 -5.07 -8.84
CA VAL A 46 5.07 -5.14 -9.54
C VAL A 46 6.18 -5.42 -8.54
N ARG A 47 7.13 -6.27 -8.93
CA ARG A 47 8.38 -6.50 -8.19
C ARG A 47 9.50 -6.86 -9.15
N GLY A 48 10.50 -5.98 -9.25
CA GLY A 48 11.55 -6.06 -10.25
C GLY A 48 10.96 -6.22 -11.65
N ASP A 49 11.43 -7.21 -12.38
CA ASP A 49 11.01 -7.48 -13.76
C ASP A 49 9.73 -8.32 -13.87
N HIS A 50 8.96 -8.48 -12.78
CA HIS A 50 7.71 -9.25 -12.79
C HIS A 50 6.50 -8.42 -12.38
N ALA A 51 5.41 -8.60 -13.12
CA ALA A 51 4.09 -8.12 -12.74
C ALA A 51 3.17 -9.30 -12.40
N TYR A 52 2.48 -9.19 -11.28
CA TYR A 52 1.55 -10.18 -10.76
C TYR A 52 0.15 -9.58 -10.86
N VAL A 53 -0.74 -10.21 -11.61
CA VAL A 53 -2.09 -9.70 -11.85
C VAL A 53 -3.14 -10.72 -11.46
N SER A 54 -4.28 -10.25 -10.99
CA SER A 54 -5.48 -11.08 -10.87
C SER A 54 -6.59 -10.56 -11.76
N GLY A 55 -7.29 -11.47 -12.43
CA GLY A 55 -8.50 -11.19 -13.20
C GLY A 55 -9.57 -12.23 -12.92
N GLY A 56 -10.64 -11.83 -12.23
CA GLY A 56 -11.67 -12.74 -11.74
C GLY A 56 -11.07 -13.87 -10.88
N HIS A 57 -11.00 -15.07 -11.43
CA HIS A 57 -10.53 -16.27 -10.73
C HIS A 57 -9.04 -16.58 -10.95
N THR A 58 -8.36 -15.86 -11.85
CA THR A 58 -7.03 -16.26 -12.32
C THR A 58 -5.97 -15.29 -11.84
N PHE A 59 -4.93 -15.83 -11.21
CA PHE A 59 -3.67 -15.16 -10.91
C PHE A 59 -2.68 -15.44 -12.04
N THR A 60 -2.06 -14.41 -12.63
CA THR A 60 -1.12 -14.55 -13.75
C THR A 60 0.16 -13.76 -13.46
N ILE A 61 1.30 -14.35 -13.80
CA ILE A 61 2.61 -13.69 -13.71
C ILE A 61 3.01 -13.25 -15.12
N TYR A 62 3.47 -12.02 -15.25
CA TYR A 62 4.02 -11.45 -16.46
C TYR A 62 5.49 -11.09 -16.23
N ASP A 63 6.33 -11.34 -17.24
CA ASP A 63 7.66 -10.75 -17.37
C ASP A 63 7.49 -9.37 -18.00
N VAL A 64 7.99 -8.35 -17.31
CA VAL A 64 7.95 -6.93 -17.69
C VAL A 64 9.35 -6.33 -17.80
N SER A 65 10.38 -7.16 -18.00
CA SER A 65 11.75 -6.70 -18.28
C SER A 65 11.84 -5.81 -19.52
N ASP A 66 10.98 -6.05 -20.52
CA ASP A 66 10.61 -5.10 -21.57
C ASP A 66 9.17 -4.64 -21.32
N PRO A 67 8.95 -3.48 -20.67
CA PRO A 67 7.60 -3.01 -20.36
C PRO A 67 6.79 -2.66 -21.60
N SER A 68 7.43 -2.45 -22.76
CA SER A 68 6.72 -2.20 -24.03
C SER A 68 6.15 -3.47 -24.67
N SER A 69 6.61 -4.64 -24.23
CA SER A 69 6.14 -5.94 -24.70
C SER A 69 6.09 -6.98 -23.57
N PRO A 70 5.20 -6.82 -22.56
CA PRO A 70 5.05 -7.78 -21.47
C PRO A 70 4.71 -9.19 -21.96
N ILE A 71 5.29 -10.20 -21.31
CA ILE A 71 5.11 -11.62 -21.67
C ILE A 71 4.42 -12.36 -20.54
N ALA A 72 3.23 -12.93 -20.80
CA ALA A 72 2.58 -13.83 -19.85
C ALA A 72 3.44 -15.09 -19.64
N ARG A 73 3.70 -15.43 -18.39
CA ARG A 73 4.48 -16.60 -17.95
C ARG A 73 3.52 -17.70 -17.48
N GLY A 74 3.46 -17.95 -16.17
CA GLY A 74 2.55 -18.90 -15.55
C GLY A 74 1.26 -18.27 -15.00
N SER A 75 0.27 -19.12 -14.74
CA SER A 75 -1.00 -18.72 -14.12
C SER A 75 -1.59 -19.82 -13.25
N HIS A 76 -2.39 -19.43 -12.25
CA HIS A 76 -3.17 -20.34 -11.43
C HIS A 76 -4.64 -19.85 -11.35
N THR A 77 -5.60 -20.75 -11.53
CA THR A 77 -7.04 -20.43 -11.47
C THR A 77 -7.66 -21.01 -10.20
N PHE A 78 -8.23 -20.14 -9.38
CA PHE A 78 -8.95 -20.51 -8.17
C PHE A 78 -10.40 -20.91 -8.47
N PRO A 79 -11.02 -21.77 -7.64
CA PRO A 79 -12.44 -22.10 -7.76
C PRO A 79 -13.38 -20.92 -7.51
N GLN A 80 -12.89 -19.88 -6.84
CA GLN A 80 -13.62 -18.66 -6.51
C GLN A 80 -12.83 -17.44 -6.96
N GLU A 81 -13.53 -16.32 -7.04
CA GLU A 81 -12.94 -15.04 -7.41
C GLU A 81 -11.86 -14.59 -6.41
N ILE A 82 -10.75 -14.10 -6.95
CA ILE A 82 -9.66 -13.51 -6.20
C ILE A 82 -10.05 -12.08 -5.84
N TRP A 83 -10.04 -11.78 -4.55
CA TRP A 83 -10.40 -10.47 -4.02
C TRP A 83 -9.20 -9.66 -3.54
N GLY A 84 -8.04 -10.30 -3.41
CA GLY A 84 -6.81 -9.71 -2.95
C GLY A 84 -5.67 -10.72 -2.92
N PHE A 85 -4.45 -10.23 -3.01
CA PHE A 85 -3.26 -11.03 -2.76
C PHE A 85 -2.13 -10.16 -2.21
N ARG A 86 -1.23 -10.77 -1.45
CA ARG A 86 0.05 -10.19 -1.03
C ARG A 86 1.19 -11.12 -1.44
N LEU A 87 2.36 -10.53 -1.66
CA LEU A 87 3.54 -11.22 -2.14
C LEU A 87 4.62 -11.24 -1.05
N THR A 88 5.21 -12.40 -0.84
CA THR A 88 6.56 -12.52 -0.27
C THR A 88 7.52 -12.88 -1.39
N GLU A 89 8.83 -13.00 -1.12
CA GLU A 89 9.85 -13.33 -2.13
C GLU A 89 9.42 -14.45 -3.08
N ASP A 90 8.95 -15.58 -2.55
CA ASP A 90 8.64 -16.79 -3.29
C ASP A 90 7.19 -17.28 -3.14
N ARG A 91 6.31 -16.48 -2.51
CA ARG A 91 4.89 -16.82 -2.34
C ARG A 91 3.93 -15.73 -2.78
N ALA A 92 2.75 -16.16 -3.20
CA ALA A 92 1.55 -15.32 -3.23
C ALA A 92 0.51 -15.87 -2.26
N TYR A 93 0.11 -15.04 -1.29
CA TYR A 93 -0.98 -15.31 -0.36
C TYR A 93 -2.24 -14.69 -0.92
N VAL A 94 -3.20 -15.51 -1.33
CA VAL A 94 -4.36 -15.12 -2.12
C VAL A 94 -5.64 -15.29 -1.30
N GLY A 95 -6.38 -14.21 -1.13
CA GLY A 95 -7.73 -14.24 -0.60
C GLY A 95 -8.74 -14.39 -1.72
N ALA A 96 -9.50 -15.48 -1.72
CA ALA A 96 -10.39 -15.84 -2.83
C ALA A 96 -11.83 -16.07 -2.37
N ASN A 97 -12.53 -15.03 -1.91
CA ASN A 97 -13.96 -15.09 -1.56
C ASN A 97 -14.25 -16.31 -0.64
N PHE A 98 -15.26 -17.13 -0.95
CA PHE A 98 -15.58 -18.34 -0.17
C PHE A 98 -14.57 -19.48 -0.34
N PHE A 99 -13.52 -19.39 -1.15
CA PHE A 99 -12.45 -20.39 -1.10
C PHE A 99 -11.67 -20.28 0.21
N GLY A 100 -11.54 -19.05 0.73
CA GLY A 100 -10.70 -18.72 1.87
C GLY A 100 -9.32 -18.22 1.42
N LEU A 101 -8.30 -18.59 2.18
CA LEU A 101 -6.89 -18.35 1.87
C LEU A 101 -6.35 -19.47 0.96
N GLY A 102 -5.63 -19.12 -0.09
CA GLY A 102 -4.72 -19.99 -0.82
C GLY A 102 -3.28 -19.48 -0.77
N ILE A 103 -2.31 -20.38 -0.72
CA ILE A 103 -0.88 -20.06 -0.73
C ILE A 103 -0.25 -20.67 -1.98
N LEU A 104 0.22 -19.81 -2.88
CA LEU A 104 0.92 -20.22 -4.10
C LEU A 104 2.43 -20.13 -3.88
N ASP A 105 3.17 -21.17 -4.30
CA ASP A 105 4.58 -21.07 -4.64
C ASP A 105 4.70 -20.37 -6.00
N ILE A 106 5.48 -19.29 -6.03
CA ILE A 106 5.76 -18.48 -7.23
C ILE A 106 7.26 -18.34 -7.49
N SER A 107 8.08 -19.23 -6.89
CA SER A 107 9.53 -19.27 -7.11
C SER A 107 9.90 -19.56 -8.57
N ASP A 108 9.08 -20.34 -9.26
CA ASP A 108 9.10 -20.49 -10.71
C ASP A 108 7.97 -19.64 -11.33
N PRO A 109 8.27 -18.52 -12.00
CA PRO A 109 7.26 -17.65 -12.59
C PRO A 109 6.48 -18.32 -13.74
N ASP A 110 7.00 -19.40 -14.33
CA ASP A 110 6.31 -20.17 -15.38
C ASP A 110 5.30 -21.18 -14.82
N ALA A 111 5.43 -21.54 -13.54
CA ALA A 111 4.67 -22.61 -12.93
C ALA A 111 4.23 -22.28 -11.48
N PRO A 112 3.30 -21.33 -11.28
CA PRO A 112 2.74 -21.07 -9.96
C PRO A 112 1.91 -22.26 -9.46
N VAL A 113 2.23 -22.77 -8.27
CA VAL A 113 1.64 -24.00 -7.70
C VAL A 113 0.96 -23.70 -6.37
N LEU A 114 -0.27 -24.19 -6.16
CA LEU A 114 -0.94 -24.13 -4.86
C LEU A 114 -0.30 -25.11 -3.88
N LEU A 115 0.30 -24.59 -2.80
CA LEU A 115 0.91 -25.36 -1.72
C LEU A 115 -0.11 -25.81 -0.68
N GLY A 116 -0.97 -24.87 -0.27
CA GLY A 116 -1.92 -25.09 0.82
C GLY A 116 -3.07 -24.09 0.77
N GLN A 117 -4.08 -24.38 1.56
CA GLN A 117 -5.29 -23.56 1.66
C GLN A 117 -5.85 -23.59 3.08
N HIS A 118 -6.58 -22.54 3.44
CA HIS A 118 -7.39 -22.48 4.65
C HIS A 118 -8.77 -21.95 4.33
N LYS A 119 -9.80 -22.75 4.61
CA LYS A 119 -11.19 -22.34 4.43
C LYS A 119 -11.62 -21.47 5.61
N THR A 120 -12.03 -20.24 5.31
CA THR A 120 -12.73 -19.36 6.27
C THR A 120 -14.25 -19.55 6.18
N LEU A 121 -14.98 -18.95 7.12
CA LEU A 121 -16.44 -19.04 7.18
C LEU A 121 -17.13 -18.11 6.18
N GLY A 122 -16.51 -16.98 5.84
CA GLY A 122 -17.08 -15.97 4.95
C GLY A 122 -16.29 -15.74 3.67
N GLN A 123 -16.19 -14.47 3.29
CA GLN A 123 -15.59 -14.04 2.04
C GLN A 123 -14.23 -13.44 2.36
N THR A 124 -13.17 -14.17 2.02
CA THR A 124 -11.79 -13.74 2.27
C THR A 124 -11.33 -12.77 1.19
N LYS A 125 -10.68 -11.69 1.62
CA LYS A 125 -10.31 -10.60 0.73
C LYS A 125 -8.80 -10.47 0.54
N ILE A 126 -8.13 -9.93 1.52
CA ILE A 126 -6.70 -9.66 1.51
C ILE A 126 -6.17 -9.89 2.92
N GLY A 127 -4.90 -10.23 3.01
CA GLY A 127 -4.20 -10.30 4.27
C GLY A 127 -2.73 -10.25 4.04
N ASP A 128 -1.97 -10.02 5.10
CA ASP A 128 -0.53 -9.91 5.04
C ASP A 128 0.13 -10.86 6.03
N VAL A 129 1.36 -11.24 5.72
CA VAL A 129 2.07 -12.33 6.35
C VAL A 129 3.28 -11.82 7.11
N ALA A 130 3.38 -12.25 8.37
CA ALA A 130 4.52 -11.98 9.21
C ALA A 130 4.76 -13.11 10.20
N SER A 131 6.03 -13.50 10.35
CA SER A 131 6.48 -14.46 11.37
C SER A 131 5.73 -15.80 11.34
N GLY A 132 5.50 -16.36 10.15
CA GLY A 132 4.80 -17.64 9.98
C GLY A 132 3.30 -17.56 10.29
N LYS A 133 2.72 -16.36 10.34
CA LYS A 133 1.28 -16.14 10.50
C LYS A 133 0.79 -15.20 9.41
N VAL A 134 -0.45 -15.38 9.00
CA VAL A 134 -1.14 -14.47 8.10
C VAL A 134 -2.37 -13.91 8.81
N GLY A 135 -2.53 -12.59 8.76
CA GLY A 135 -3.74 -11.90 9.20
C GLY A 135 -4.55 -11.53 7.96
N ILE A 136 -5.76 -12.08 7.83
CA ILE A 136 -6.66 -11.83 6.69
C ILE A 136 -7.92 -11.10 7.14
N ILE A 137 -8.56 -10.40 6.20
CA ILE A 137 -9.93 -9.93 6.36
C ILE A 137 -10.91 -10.94 5.77
N ASP A 138 -11.90 -11.30 6.59
CA ASP A 138 -13.07 -12.08 6.20
C ASP A 138 -14.37 -11.34 6.59
N HIS A 139 -15.31 -11.23 5.66
CA HIS A 139 -16.56 -10.47 5.86
C HIS A 139 -17.52 -11.04 6.93
N MET A 140 -17.35 -12.29 7.35
CA MET A 140 -18.17 -12.89 8.42
C MET A 140 -17.42 -12.99 9.75
N GLU A 141 -16.09 -13.06 9.71
CA GLU A 141 -15.26 -13.31 10.91
C GLU A 141 -14.49 -12.08 11.39
N GLY A 142 -14.36 -11.03 10.56
CA GLY A 142 -13.54 -9.86 10.85
C GLY A 142 -12.07 -10.10 10.51
N PHE A 143 -11.19 -9.90 11.48
CA PHE A 143 -9.77 -10.23 11.36
C PHE A 143 -9.55 -11.70 11.71
N VAL A 144 -9.07 -12.51 10.77
CA VAL A 144 -8.77 -13.93 11.00
C VAL A 144 -7.26 -14.13 11.01
N LEU A 145 -6.77 -14.82 12.04
CA LEU A 145 -5.36 -15.16 12.21
C LEU A 145 -5.15 -16.64 11.91
N ILE A 146 -4.22 -16.93 11.00
CA ILE A 146 -3.91 -18.29 10.54
C ILE A 146 -2.40 -18.51 10.70
N ASP A 147 -2.04 -19.66 11.27
CA ASP A 147 -0.66 -20.18 11.28
C ASP A 147 -0.33 -20.75 9.90
N VAL A 148 0.75 -20.25 9.31
CA VAL A 148 1.28 -20.65 8.00
C VAL A 148 2.77 -21.03 8.12
N SER A 149 3.23 -21.41 9.32
CA SER A 149 4.59 -21.92 9.51
C SER A 149 4.85 -23.21 8.73
N ASP A 150 3.81 -24.01 8.50
CA ASP A 150 3.73 -25.02 7.45
C ASP A 150 2.73 -24.55 6.38
N GLU A 151 3.24 -23.99 5.30
CA GLU A 151 2.45 -23.44 4.20
C GLU A 151 1.62 -24.51 3.45
N THR A 152 1.95 -25.80 3.62
CA THR A 152 1.19 -26.92 3.03
C THR A 152 0.00 -27.35 3.88
N ALA A 153 0.00 -26.97 5.15
CA ALA A 153 -1.08 -27.25 6.11
C ALA A 153 -1.46 -26.04 6.98
N PRO A 154 -1.95 -24.92 6.39
CA PRO A 154 -2.36 -23.74 7.14
C PRO A 154 -3.43 -24.03 8.20
N ALA A 155 -3.20 -23.55 9.43
CA ALA A 155 -4.06 -23.84 10.58
C ALA A 155 -4.64 -22.55 11.19
N GLY A 156 -5.97 -22.48 11.29
CA GLY A 156 -6.64 -21.32 11.91
C GLY A 156 -6.30 -21.22 13.39
N ILE A 157 -5.88 -20.03 13.84
CA ILE A 157 -5.62 -19.73 15.25
C ILE A 157 -6.89 -19.19 15.91
N GLY A 158 -7.58 -18.26 15.23
CA GLY A 158 -8.79 -17.63 15.73
C GLY A 158 -9.15 -16.36 14.96
N SER A 159 -10.22 -15.70 15.37
CA SER A 159 -10.68 -14.46 14.74
C SER A 159 -11.08 -13.42 15.79
N PHE A 160 -11.04 -12.16 15.37
CA PHE A 160 -11.52 -11.00 16.11
C PHE A 160 -12.58 -10.30 15.27
N PHE A 161 -13.78 -10.18 15.82
CA PHE A 161 -14.86 -9.48 15.14
C PHE A 161 -14.56 -7.98 15.05
N LEU A 162 -14.62 -7.44 13.84
CA LEU A 162 -14.48 -6.01 13.57
C LEU A 162 -15.89 -5.43 13.36
N ASP A 163 -16.23 -4.37 14.09
CA ASP A 163 -17.59 -3.84 14.17
C ASP A 163 -18.09 -3.17 12.87
N GLY A 164 -17.17 -2.68 12.05
CA GLY A 164 -17.47 -2.03 10.77
C GLY A 164 -17.29 -2.94 9.56
N TYR A 165 -16.80 -2.37 8.47
CA TYR A 165 -16.39 -3.06 7.27
C TYR A 165 -14.86 -3.15 7.23
N ALA A 166 -14.34 -4.30 7.64
CA ALA A 166 -12.94 -4.64 7.49
C ALA A 166 -12.51 -4.53 6.00
N ARG A 167 -11.38 -3.88 5.73
CA ARG A 167 -10.96 -3.57 4.34
C ARG A 167 -9.62 -4.18 3.95
N ASP A 168 -8.61 -4.00 4.78
CA ASP A 168 -7.23 -4.31 4.44
C ASP A 168 -6.38 -4.57 5.69
N VAL A 169 -5.32 -5.35 5.53
CA VAL A 169 -4.32 -5.67 6.55
C VAL A 169 -2.93 -5.53 5.94
N VAL A 170 -2.04 -4.86 6.66
CA VAL A 170 -0.60 -4.81 6.38
C VAL A 170 0.21 -5.06 7.64
N THR A 171 1.47 -5.47 7.49
CA THR A 171 2.35 -5.81 8.60
C THR A 171 3.64 -4.99 8.65
N ALA A 172 4.05 -4.60 9.84
CA ALA A 172 5.37 -4.04 10.12
C ALA A 172 6.07 -4.94 11.14
N GLY A 173 7.04 -5.75 10.70
CA GLY A 173 7.65 -6.75 11.58
C GLY A 173 6.62 -7.76 12.08
N THR A 174 6.41 -7.87 13.39
CA THR A 174 5.41 -8.78 13.99
C THR A 174 4.04 -8.12 14.19
N ILE A 175 3.86 -6.86 13.81
CA ILE A 175 2.63 -6.11 14.08
C ILE A 175 1.78 -6.08 12.82
N ALA A 176 0.50 -6.40 12.93
CA ALA A 176 -0.48 -6.24 11.87
C ALA A 176 -1.40 -5.05 12.17
N TYR A 177 -1.73 -4.30 11.12
CA TYR A 177 -2.63 -3.16 11.15
C TYR A 177 -3.81 -3.48 10.25
N ALA A 178 -5.01 -3.57 10.83
CA ALA A 178 -6.23 -3.86 10.10
C ALA A 178 -7.13 -2.61 10.04
N THR A 179 -7.57 -2.25 8.85
CA THR A 179 -8.55 -1.19 8.66
C THR A 179 -9.96 -1.73 8.81
N ASP A 180 -10.77 -1.01 9.58
CA ASP A 180 -12.20 -1.26 9.75
C ASP A 180 -12.97 0.03 9.52
N SER A 181 -13.65 0.17 8.39
CA SER A 181 -14.39 1.40 8.07
C SER A 181 -15.85 1.26 8.50
N PRO A 182 -16.43 2.20 9.29
CA PRO A 182 -15.90 3.52 9.65
C PRO A 182 -15.19 3.58 11.01
N SER A 183 -14.97 2.46 11.69
CA SER A 183 -14.53 2.39 13.08
C SER A 183 -13.11 2.90 13.32
N GLY A 184 -12.16 2.55 12.46
CA GLY A 184 -10.76 2.93 12.61
C GLY A 184 -9.72 1.93 12.10
N LEU A 185 -8.56 1.93 12.76
CA LEU A 185 -7.47 0.98 12.56
C LEU A 185 -7.24 0.19 13.84
N TYR A 186 -7.24 -1.14 13.73
CA TYR A 186 -6.93 -2.07 14.82
C TYR A 186 -5.50 -2.57 14.67
N VAL A 187 -4.78 -2.65 15.78
CA VAL A 187 -3.38 -3.10 15.81
C VAL A 187 -3.30 -4.44 16.52
N PHE A 188 -2.67 -5.43 15.91
CA PHE A 188 -2.51 -6.76 16.46
C PHE A 188 -1.03 -7.12 16.55
N ASP A 189 -0.63 -7.77 17.64
CA ASP A 189 0.72 -8.30 17.82
C ASP A 189 0.73 -9.79 17.49
N LEU A 190 1.24 -10.13 16.30
CA LEU A 190 1.28 -11.49 15.78
C LEU A 190 2.30 -12.37 16.51
N SER A 191 3.17 -11.82 17.37
CA SER A 191 4.07 -12.64 18.18
C SER A 191 3.34 -13.34 19.33
N ARG A 192 2.17 -12.82 19.74
CA ARG A 192 1.38 -13.38 20.83
C ARG A 192 0.76 -14.72 20.45
N SER A 193 0.70 -15.62 21.42
CA SER A 193 0.00 -16.90 21.30
C SER A 193 -1.47 -16.75 21.68
N GLY A 194 -2.35 -17.46 20.98
CA GLY A 194 -3.78 -17.51 21.29
C GLY A 194 -4.61 -16.65 20.35
N MET A 195 -5.84 -16.35 20.76
CA MET A 195 -6.80 -15.57 19.98
C MET A 195 -6.24 -14.17 19.65
N PRO A 196 -6.53 -13.63 18.46
CA PRO A 196 -6.11 -12.29 18.10
C PRO A 196 -6.90 -11.26 18.93
N GLU A 197 -6.21 -10.55 19.82
CA GLU A 197 -6.77 -9.42 20.56
C GLU A 197 -6.00 -8.15 20.19
N PRO A 198 -6.68 -7.04 19.92
CA PRO A 198 -6.00 -5.81 19.51
C PRO A 198 -5.16 -5.25 20.68
N VAL A 199 -3.93 -4.84 20.37
CA VAL A 199 -3.01 -4.17 21.30
C VAL A 199 -3.12 -2.66 21.26
N GLY A 200 -3.77 -2.13 20.22
CA GLY A 200 -4.02 -0.71 20.02
C GLY A 200 -5.18 -0.52 19.05
N VAL A 201 -5.84 0.64 19.15
CA VAL A 201 -6.91 1.05 18.24
C VAL A 201 -6.77 2.54 17.97
N ILE A 202 -6.82 2.94 16.70
CA ILE A 202 -7.04 4.31 16.28
C ILE A 202 -8.51 4.45 15.92
N HIS A 203 -9.27 5.25 16.65
CA HIS A 203 -10.59 5.65 16.17
C HIS A 203 -10.43 6.68 15.04
N ALA A 204 -10.67 6.24 13.82
CA ALA A 204 -10.55 7.07 12.62
C ALA A 204 -11.90 7.04 11.87
N PRO A 205 -12.81 7.99 12.16
CA PRO A 205 -14.00 8.19 11.34
C PRO A 205 -13.54 8.44 9.90
N ALA A 206 -14.02 7.63 8.96
CA ALA A 206 -13.51 7.55 7.59
C ALA A 206 -12.09 6.93 7.46
N ALA A 207 -11.86 5.81 8.15
CA ALA A 207 -10.68 4.99 7.96
C ALA A 207 -10.45 4.68 6.46
N PRO A 208 -9.19 4.67 6.01
CA PRO A 208 -8.86 4.42 4.62
C PRO A 208 -9.35 3.04 4.17
N ARG A 209 -9.64 2.94 2.87
CA ARG A 209 -10.07 1.67 2.24
C ARG A 209 -8.89 0.72 2.03
N ASP A 210 -7.71 1.28 1.84
CA ASP A 210 -6.50 0.58 1.45
C ASP A 210 -5.35 1.19 2.25
N ILE A 211 -4.43 0.36 2.73
CA ILE A 211 -3.28 0.82 3.49
C ILE A 211 -2.00 0.17 3.00
N GLU A 212 -0.92 0.91 3.11
CA GLU A 212 0.45 0.45 2.91
C GLU A 212 1.31 0.89 4.10
N VAL A 213 2.41 0.18 4.30
CA VAL A 213 3.33 0.42 5.41
C VAL A 213 4.67 0.94 4.89
N SER A 214 5.13 2.06 5.45
CA SER A 214 6.52 2.51 5.31
C SER A 214 7.26 2.17 6.59
N VAL A 215 8.10 1.14 6.55
CA VAL A 215 8.91 0.73 7.71
C VAL A 215 10.00 1.78 7.99
N GLY A 216 9.98 2.34 9.19
CA GLY A 216 10.95 3.32 9.64
C GLY A 216 12.34 2.72 9.79
N THR A 217 13.38 3.49 9.46
CA THR A 217 14.78 3.13 9.73
C THR A 217 15.49 4.28 10.45
N GLY A 218 16.35 3.96 11.42
CA GLY A 218 17.05 4.96 12.23
C GLY A 218 16.08 5.84 13.02
N SER A 219 16.05 7.14 12.72
CA SER A 219 15.15 8.12 13.37
C SER A 219 13.82 8.32 12.65
N ARG A 220 13.57 7.62 11.54
CA ARG A 220 12.31 7.73 10.79
C ARG A 220 11.23 6.87 11.44
N PRO A 221 10.01 7.39 11.61
CA PRO A 221 8.91 6.62 12.17
C PRO A 221 8.48 5.51 11.20
N THR A 222 7.88 4.45 11.74
CA THR A 222 7.08 3.52 10.94
C THR A 222 5.72 4.14 10.71
N LEU A 223 5.29 4.17 9.46
CA LEU A 223 4.06 4.84 9.04
C LEU A 223 3.08 3.85 8.44
N ILE A 224 1.80 4.07 8.70
CA ILE A 224 0.71 3.58 7.84
C ILE A 224 0.26 4.74 6.97
N VAL A 225 0.24 4.49 5.65
CA VAL A 225 -0.27 5.41 4.64
C VAL A 225 -1.50 4.78 4.05
N GLY A 226 -2.64 5.45 4.10
CA GLY A 226 -3.90 4.89 3.64
C GLY A 226 -4.65 5.77 2.67
N ALA A 227 -5.27 5.17 1.67
CA ALA A 227 -6.10 5.84 0.68
C ALA A 227 -7.58 5.51 0.91
N GLY A 228 -8.43 6.53 0.97
CA GLY A 228 -9.88 6.33 1.04
C GLY A 228 -10.66 7.63 1.14
N GLY A 229 -11.88 7.67 0.60
CA GLY A 229 -12.81 8.79 0.84
C GLY A 229 -12.40 10.15 0.27
N GLY A 230 -11.37 10.20 -0.59
CA GLY A 230 -10.84 11.44 -1.18
C GLY A 230 -9.61 12.02 -0.47
N ASP A 231 -9.03 11.30 0.49
CA ASP A 231 -7.76 11.69 1.09
C ASP A 231 -6.76 10.53 1.18
N LEU A 232 -5.48 10.93 1.29
CA LEU A 232 -4.38 10.10 1.75
C LEU A 232 -4.16 10.43 3.23
N GLN A 233 -4.24 9.44 4.11
CA GLN A 233 -4.09 9.59 5.56
C GLN A 233 -2.77 8.96 6.00
N VAL A 234 -2.01 9.68 6.82
CA VAL A 234 -0.72 9.21 7.34
C VAL A 234 -0.79 9.07 8.85
N TYR A 235 -0.41 7.90 9.36
CA TYR A 235 -0.40 7.58 10.78
C TYR A 235 1.00 7.18 11.23
N ASP A 236 1.45 7.71 12.36
CA ASP A 236 2.61 7.20 13.08
C ASP A 236 2.20 5.97 13.87
N VAL A 237 2.87 4.86 13.60
CA VAL A 237 2.65 3.58 14.27
C VAL A 237 3.94 3.02 14.88
N SER A 238 4.91 3.89 15.14
CA SER A 238 6.18 3.54 15.77
C SER A 238 6.00 2.95 17.18
N ASP A 239 4.95 3.38 17.89
CA ASP A 239 4.42 2.70 19.08
C ASP A 239 3.10 1.98 18.72
N PRO A 240 3.10 0.65 18.56
CA PRO A 240 1.91 -0.14 18.25
C PRO A 240 0.78 -0.02 19.28
N ALA A 241 1.08 0.35 20.53
CA ALA A 241 0.08 0.51 21.59
C ALA A 241 -0.55 1.92 21.60
N ALA A 242 0.12 2.90 21.00
CA ALA A 242 -0.33 4.28 20.94
C ALA A 242 -0.18 4.90 19.53
N PRO A 243 -0.75 4.27 18.49
CA PRO A 243 -0.70 4.82 17.14
C PRO A 243 -1.50 6.13 17.04
N SER A 244 -1.08 7.04 16.16
CA SER A 244 -1.72 8.36 16.01
C SER A 244 -1.70 8.86 14.58
N LYS A 245 -2.71 9.66 14.20
CA LYS A 245 -2.75 10.31 12.87
C LYS A 245 -1.79 11.51 12.85
N LEU A 246 -0.89 11.55 11.88
CA LEU A 246 0.04 12.66 11.65
C LEU A 246 -0.57 13.72 10.75
N SER A 247 -1.15 13.31 9.62
CA SER A 247 -1.61 14.22 8.58
C SER A 247 -2.68 13.59 7.68
N SER A 248 -3.31 14.44 6.87
CA SER A 248 -4.11 14.06 5.69
C SER A 248 -3.66 14.91 4.52
N PHE A 249 -3.76 14.37 3.31
CA PHE A 249 -3.57 15.09 2.06
C PHE A 249 -4.79 14.85 1.17
N GLU A 250 -5.52 15.91 0.84
CA GLU A 250 -6.70 15.81 -0.02
C GLU A 250 -6.28 15.54 -1.47
N THR A 251 -6.88 14.51 -2.08
CA THR A 251 -6.69 14.21 -3.50
C THR A 251 -7.83 14.82 -4.32
N PRO A 252 -7.59 15.18 -5.59
CA PRO A 252 -8.64 15.80 -6.43
C PRO A 252 -9.81 14.86 -6.77
N GLY A 253 -9.57 13.54 -6.76
CA GLY A 253 -10.57 12.51 -7.01
C GLY A 253 -10.96 11.72 -5.76
N ARG A 254 -11.31 10.44 -5.95
CA ARG A 254 -11.60 9.51 -4.85
C ARG A 254 -10.44 8.52 -4.72
N ALA A 255 -9.51 8.76 -3.81
CA ALA A 255 -8.42 7.84 -3.53
C ALA A 255 -8.94 6.43 -3.18
N THR A 256 -8.48 5.40 -3.91
CA THR A 256 -8.94 4.01 -3.73
C THR A 256 -7.84 3.02 -3.37
N ARG A 257 -6.61 3.27 -3.82
CA ARG A 257 -5.43 2.41 -3.65
C ARG A 257 -4.19 3.25 -3.50
N VAL A 258 -3.24 2.77 -2.71
CA VAL A 258 -1.94 3.40 -2.55
C VAL A 258 -0.84 2.35 -2.73
N SER A 259 0.28 2.75 -3.32
CA SER A 259 1.52 2.00 -3.33
C SER A 259 2.67 2.93 -2.96
N LEU A 260 3.62 2.43 -2.18
CA LEU A 260 4.78 3.20 -1.71
C LEU A 260 6.03 2.75 -2.46
N ASP A 261 6.81 3.72 -2.95
CA ASP A 261 8.19 3.48 -3.36
C ASP A 261 9.08 4.61 -2.82
N GLY A 262 9.94 4.25 -1.86
CA GLY A 262 10.71 5.20 -1.06
C GLY A 262 9.81 6.15 -0.27
N HIS A 263 9.92 7.45 -0.53
CA HIS A 263 9.09 8.49 0.09
C HIS A 263 7.87 8.88 -0.73
N HIS A 264 7.67 8.30 -1.90
CA HIS A 264 6.55 8.64 -2.75
C HIS A 264 5.40 7.67 -2.54
N ALA A 265 4.21 8.22 -2.32
CA ALA A 265 2.95 7.49 -2.40
C ALA A 265 2.33 7.71 -3.78
N TYR A 266 2.12 6.60 -4.49
CA TYR A 266 1.40 6.54 -5.75
C TYR A 266 -0.05 6.19 -5.44
N VAL A 267 -0.96 7.09 -5.76
CA VAL A 267 -2.37 6.97 -5.39
C VAL A 267 -3.22 6.81 -6.64
N ALA A 268 -3.96 5.71 -6.73
CA ALA A 268 -5.02 5.57 -7.72
C ALA A 268 -6.23 6.40 -7.25
N ASP A 269 -6.55 7.44 -8.00
CA ASP A 269 -7.49 8.50 -7.61
C ASP A 269 -8.67 8.60 -8.60
N THR A 270 -9.16 7.43 -9.03
CA THR A 270 -10.28 7.26 -9.96
C THR A 270 -10.15 8.15 -11.20
N GLU A 271 -11.12 9.04 -11.46
CA GLU A 271 -11.17 9.91 -12.64
C GLU A 271 -10.02 10.93 -12.70
N ALA A 272 -9.36 11.21 -11.58
CA ALA A 272 -8.18 12.09 -11.54
C ALA A 272 -6.88 11.36 -11.94
N GLY A 273 -6.94 10.05 -12.16
CA GLY A 273 -5.79 9.22 -12.57
C GLY A 273 -4.88 8.87 -11.41
N VAL A 274 -3.56 9.05 -11.61
CA VAL A 274 -2.55 8.77 -10.59
C VAL A 274 -2.04 10.07 -9.98
N GLN A 275 -2.04 10.15 -8.66
CA GLN A 275 -1.35 11.22 -7.92
C GLN A 275 -0.07 10.68 -7.30
N VAL A 276 1.01 11.44 -7.35
CA VAL A 276 2.28 11.14 -6.68
C VAL A 276 2.47 12.14 -5.55
N VAL A 277 2.44 11.66 -4.31
CA VAL A 277 2.57 12.48 -3.10
C VAL A 277 3.91 12.20 -2.45
N ASP A 278 4.71 13.24 -2.21
CA ASP A 278 5.95 13.17 -1.45
C ASP A 278 5.66 13.18 0.06
N LEU A 279 6.13 12.14 0.73
CA LEU A 279 6.04 11.89 2.17
C LEU A 279 7.39 12.03 2.88
N SER A 280 8.35 12.75 2.28
CA SER A 280 9.65 13.05 2.91
C SER A 280 9.50 13.77 4.25
N ASP A 281 8.49 14.63 4.36
CA ASP A 281 7.94 15.10 5.63
C ASP A 281 6.50 14.56 5.81
N PRO A 282 6.30 13.45 6.54
CA PRO A 282 4.98 12.82 6.67
C PRO A 282 3.97 13.69 7.44
N ALA A 283 4.42 14.72 8.17
CA ALA A 283 3.51 15.68 8.81
C ALA A 283 3.01 16.74 7.82
N ASN A 284 3.71 16.97 6.71
CA ASN A 284 3.35 17.93 5.67
C ASN A 284 3.52 17.33 4.26
N PRO A 285 2.67 16.36 3.85
CA PRO A 285 2.72 15.78 2.50
C PRO A 285 2.56 16.84 1.40
N THR A 286 3.24 16.65 0.27
CA THR A 286 3.12 17.57 -0.88
C THR A 286 2.93 16.81 -2.20
N LEU A 287 2.26 17.45 -3.18
CA LEU A 287 2.13 16.86 -4.51
C LEU A 287 3.49 16.92 -5.23
N ALA A 288 4.00 15.76 -5.64
CA ALA A 288 5.23 15.64 -6.42
C ALA A 288 4.96 15.42 -7.91
N GLY A 289 3.78 14.92 -8.28
CA GLY A 289 3.43 14.69 -9.68
C GLY A 289 2.01 14.17 -9.83
N ALA A 290 1.51 14.18 -11.06
CA ALA A 290 0.22 13.60 -11.39
C ALA A 290 0.20 13.12 -12.84
N TYR A 291 -0.59 12.08 -13.12
CA TYR A 291 -0.79 11.56 -14.45
C TYR A 291 -2.27 11.28 -14.68
N ALA A 292 -2.85 11.95 -15.69
CA ALA A 292 -4.23 11.73 -16.09
C ALA A 292 -4.34 10.44 -16.93
N THR A 293 -4.93 9.40 -16.35
CA THR A 293 -5.20 8.15 -17.06
C THR A 293 -6.39 8.31 -18.02
N PRO A 294 -6.45 7.52 -19.11
CA PRO A 294 -7.54 7.61 -20.10
C PRO A 294 -8.89 7.12 -19.57
N ARG A 295 -8.87 6.36 -18.48
CA ARG A 295 -10.03 5.84 -17.74
C ARG A 295 -9.73 5.88 -16.24
N PRO A 296 -10.74 5.74 -15.37
CA PRO A 296 -10.50 5.79 -13.93
C PRO A 296 -9.40 4.82 -13.48
N ALA A 297 -8.45 5.31 -12.67
CA ALA A 297 -7.46 4.47 -12.00
C ALA A 297 -8.12 3.68 -10.85
N ARG A 298 -7.90 2.36 -10.81
CA ARG A 298 -8.57 1.44 -9.88
C ARG A 298 -7.60 0.75 -8.93
N ASP A 299 -6.40 0.44 -9.40
CA ASP A 299 -5.30 -0.11 -8.60
C ASP A 299 -3.97 0.42 -9.09
N VAL A 300 -2.97 0.46 -8.21
CA VAL A 300 -1.63 0.97 -8.51
C VAL A 300 -0.58 0.17 -7.75
N SER A 301 0.54 -0.09 -8.40
CA SER A 301 1.73 -0.65 -7.76
C SER A 301 2.97 -0.01 -8.37
N ALA A 302 3.87 0.46 -7.53
CA ALA A 302 5.15 1.05 -7.92
C ALA A 302 6.31 0.22 -7.38
N ASP A 303 7.33 0.00 -8.22
CA ASP A 303 8.62 -0.56 -7.80
C ASP A 303 9.70 -0.09 -8.78
N GLY A 304 10.74 0.57 -8.26
CA GLY A 304 11.80 1.11 -9.09
C GLY A 304 11.23 1.97 -10.23
N SER A 305 11.76 1.87 -11.44
CA SER A 305 11.31 2.73 -12.56
C SER A 305 9.88 2.48 -13.05
N LEU A 306 9.16 1.49 -12.53
CA LEU A 306 7.84 1.09 -13.03
C LEU A 306 6.71 1.50 -12.08
N VAL A 307 5.63 2.02 -12.66
CA VAL A 307 4.34 2.22 -12.01
C VAL A 307 3.26 1.56 -12.85
N LEU A 308 2.66 0.49 -12.34
CA LEU A 308 1.59 -0.25 -13.00
C LEU A 308 0.25 0.22 -12.45
N VAL A 309 -0.69 0.54 -13.35
CA VAL A 309 -1.99 1.12 -13.00
C VAL A 309 -3.09 0.31 -13.67
N VAL A 310 -4.00 -0.27 -12.88
CA VAL A 310 -5.24 -0.84 -13.43
C VAL A 310 -6.17 0.31 -13.78
N VAL A 311 -6.60 0.39 -15.03
CA VAL A 311 -7.52 1.44 -15.53
C VAL A 311 -8.80 0.83 -16.08
N GLY A 312 -9.96 1.44 -15.80
CA GLY A 312 -11.25 1.02 -16.38
C GLY A 312 -12.48 1.66 -15.73
N ASP A 313 -13.61 1.60 -16.43
CA ASP A 313 -14.81 2.37 -16.12
C ASP A 313 -15.64 1.75 -14.99
N SER A 314 -15.63 0.43 -14.85
CA SER A 314 -16.42 -0.26 -13.83
C SER A 314 -15.95 0.08 -12.41
N GLU A 315 -16.86 0.28 -11.46
CA GLU A 315 -16.52 0.48 -10.04
C GLU A 315 -16.35 -0.85 -9.27
N ARG A 316 -17.09 -1.88 -9.66
CA ARG A 316 -17.14 -3.20 -9.01
C ARG A 316 -16.97 -4.27 -10.08
N GLU A 317 -15.72 -4.66 -10.31
CA GLU A 317 -15.23 -5.59 -11.35
C GLU A 317 -15.61 -5.23 -12.80
N GLY A 318 -14.68 -5.41 -13.74
CA GLY A 318 -14.89 -5.00 -15.14
C GLY A 318 -14.11 -5.81 -16.14
N HIS A 319 -14.84 -6.36 -17.12
CA HIS A 319 -14.24 -6.95 -18.32
C HIS A 319 -13.48 -5.92 -19.18
N ASP A 320 -13.62 -4.63 -18.88
CA ASP A 320 -13.03 -3.52 -19.60
C ASP A 320 -11.69 -3.04 -19.03
N ARG A 321 -11.23 -3.64 -17.93
CA ARG A 321 -10.02 -3.21 -17.21
C ARG A 321 -8.76 -3.85 -17.76
N TRP A 322 -7.69 -3.06 -17.83
CA TRP A 322 -6.36 -3.47 -18.27
C TRP A 322 -5.29 -2.73 -17.45
N VAL A 323 -4.02 -3.11 -17.58
CA VAL A 323 -2.92 -2.42 -16.87
C VAL A 323 -2.18 -1.48 -17.81
N MET A 324 -2.15 -0.21 -17.48
CA MET A 324 -1.23 0.77 -18.06
C MET A 324 0.10 0.72 -17.32
N ILE A 325 1.21 0.59 -18.05
CA ILE A 325 2.57 0.63 -17.50
C ILE A 325 3.12 2.03 -17.73
N LEU A 326 3.49 2.70 -16.65
CA LEU A 326 4.12 4.02 -16.66
C LEU A 326 5.60 3.90 -16.26
N GLY A 327 6.47 4.64 -16.95
CA GLY A 327 7.88 4.86 -16.60
C GLY A 327 8.07 6.16 -15.81
N ARG A 328 9.12 6.21 -14.99
CA ARG A 328 9.57 7.39 -14.21
C ARG A 328 10.90 7.93 -14.70
#